data_AF-A0A527CVZ9-F1
#
_entry.id   AF-A0A527CVZ9-F1
#
_cell.length_a   1.000
_cell.length_b   1.000
_cell.length_c   1.000
_cell.angle_alpha   90.00
_cell.angle_beta   90.00
_cell.angle_gamma   90.00
#
_symmetry.space_group_name_H-M   'P 1'
#
loop_
_entity.id
_entity.type
_entity.pdbx_description
1 polymer ?
#
loop_
_entity_poly.entity_id
_entity_poly.type
_entity_poly.pdbx_seq_one_letter_code
_entity_poly.pdbx_strand_id
1 'polypeptide(L)'
;FEGYLWDPPRAKEAIRQTAKLAHAAGREVSMTLSDSFCVDRYRDEFLDLMRSGTVDIVFANSHEIKSLYQTSSFDEALAQIRKDCRIAAVTRSEKGSVIVRGDETVVIKATAIKELVDTTGAGDLYAAGFLHGYTQGRD
;
A
#
# COMPACT_ATOMS: atom_id res chain seq x y z
N PHE A 1 -3.62 5.82 -5.87
CA PHE A 1 -3.70 5.28 -7.24
C PHE A 1 -3.37 3.79 -7.22
N GLU A 2 -3.64 3.08 -8.30
CA GLU A 2 -3.40 1.63 -8.40
C GLU A 2 -2.07 1.33 -9.08
N GLY A 3 -1.35 0.32 -8.60
CA GLY A 3 -0.18 -0.23 -9.26
C GLY A 3 -0.49 -0.71 -10.69
N TYR A 4 -1.70 -1.18 -10.96
CA TYR A 4 -2.16 -1.55 -12.32
C TYR A 4 -1.99 -0.43 -13.36
N LEU A 5 -1.95 0.83 -12.96
CA LEU A 5 -1.70 1.96 -13.85
C LEU A 5 -0.26 2.00 -14.39
N TRP A 6 0.62 1.08 -13.99
CA TRP A 6 1.92 0.91 -14.62
C TRP A 6 1.88 0.08 -15.91
N ASP A 7 0.84 -0.71 -16.16
CA ASP A 7 0.67 -1.44 -17.42
C ASP A 7 0.41 -0.51 -18.64
N PRO A 8 -0.51 0.47 -18.58
CA PRO A 8 -0.73 1.39 -19.70
C PRO A 8 0.36 2.47 -19.81
N PRO A 9 0.88 2.76 -21.02
CA PRO A 9 2.10 3.58 -21.20
C PRO A 9 1.98 5.04 -20.75
N ARG A 10 0.76 5.61 -20.77
CA ARG A 10 0.55 7.05 -20.46
C ARG A 10 0.18 7.33 -19.01
N ALA A 11 -0.25 6.32 -18.25
CA ALA A 11 -0.76 6.57 -16.91
C ALA A 11 0.37 6.87 -15.91
N LYS A 12 1.57 6.28 -16.09
CA LYS A 12 2.76 6.59 -15.28
C LYS A 12 3.08 8.09 -15.25
N GLU A 13 3.02 8.74 -16.42
CA GLU A 13 3.29 10.18 -16.53
C GLU A 13 2.23 11.02 -15.81
N ALA A 14 0.95 10.66 -15.97
CA ALA A 14 -0.13 11.32 -15.26
C ALA A 14 0.01 11.19 -13.73
N ILE A 15 0.43 10.02 -13.24
CA ILE A 15 0.66 9.80 -11.80
C ILE A 15 1.84 10.63 -11.29
N ARG A 16 2.98 10.66 -11.99
CA ARG A 16 4.14 11.47 -11.60
C ARG A 16 3.80 12.96 -11.55
N GLN A 17 3.06 13.45 -12.53
CA GLN A 17 2.57 14.84 -12.53
C GLN A 17 1.60 15.11 -11.38
N THR A 18 0.67 14.19 -11.12
CA THR A 18 -0.29 14.31 -10.01
C THR A 18 0.41 14.36 -8.66
N ALA A 19 1.40 13.50 -8.42
CA ALA A 19 2.16 13.47 -7.18
C ALA A 19 2.91 14.80 -6.95
N LYS A 20 3.59 15.30 -7.98
CA LYS A 20 4.28 16.60 -7.91
C LYS A 20 3.32 17.74 -7.53
N LEU A 21 2.14 17.79 -8.14
CA LEU A 21 1.13 18.82 -7.86
C LEU A 21 0.54 18.68 -6.45
N ALA A 22 0.27 17.45 -6.01
CA ALA A 22 -0.23 17.16 -4.67
C ALA A 22 0.76 17.63 -3.59
N HIS A 23 2.03 17.27 -3.73
CA HIS A 23 3.08 17.67 -2.79
C HIS A 23 3.31 19.18 -2.79
N ALA A 24 3.30 19.84 -3.96
CA ALA A 24 3.38 21.30 -4.06
C ALA A 24 2.22 22.02 -3.33
N ALA A 25 1.08 21.35 -3.17
CA ALA A 25 -0.07 21.83 -2.41
C ALA A 25 -0.11 21.33 -0.95
N GLY A 26 0.96 20.71 -0.45
CA GLY A 26 1.04 20.18 0.91
C GLY A 26 0.12 18.98 1.15
N ARG A 27 -0.16 18.19 0.11
CA ARG A 27 -1.00 16.98 0.18
C ARG A 27 -0.15 15.72 0.09
N GLU A 28 -0.71 14.61 0.53
CA GLU A 28 -0.07 13.30 0.50
C GLU A 28 -0.59 12.45 -0.65
N VAL A 29 0.24 11.53 -1.10
CA VAL A 29 -0.02 10.61 -2.20
C VAL A 29 -0.06 9.18 -1.67
N SER A 30 -1.10 8.45 -2.05
CA SER A 30 -1.24 7.03 -1.69
C SER A 30 -1.28 6.13 -2.92
N MET A 31 -0.73 4.91 -2.78
CA MET A 31 -0.85 3.85 -3.77
C MET A 31 -1.26 2.51 -3.14
N THR A 32 -1.90 1.63 -3.93
CA THR A 32 -1.97 0.20 -3.65
C THR A 32 -1.01 -0.55 -4.59
N LEU A 33 -0.35 -1.60 -4.08
CA LEU A 33 0.49 -2.49 -4.90
C LEU A 33 -0.31 -3.33 -5.91
N SER A 34 -1.63 -3.39 -5.75
CA SER A 34 -2.61 -4.00 -6.66
C SER A 34 -2.59 -5.53 -6.75
N ASP A 35 -1.48 -6.11 -7.18
CA ASP A 35 -1.34 -7.57 -7.34
C ASP A 35 0.12 -7.99 -7.36
N SER A 36 0.41 -9.20 -6.92
CA SER A 36 1.77 -9.73 -6.78
C SER A 36 2.52 -9.91 -8.10
N PHE A 37 1.83 -10.18 -9.21
CA PHE A 37 2.44 -10.21 -10.55
C PHE A 37 2.68 -8.80 -11.09
N CYS A 38 1.80 -7.85 -10.78
CA CYS A 38 2.01 -6.43 -11.08
C CYS A 38 3.28 -5.91 -10.38
N VAL A 39 3.41 -6.24 -9.09
CA VAL A 39 4.63 -5.95 -8.31
C VAL A 39 5.86 -6.58 -8.93
N ASP A 40 5.80 -7.82 -9.39
CA ASP A 40 6.97 -8.47 -9.99
C ASP A 40 7.44 -7.76 -11.28
N ARG A 41 6.50 -7.30 -12.13
CA ARG A 41 6.81 -6.57 -13.36
C ARG A 41 7.44 -5.19 -13.12
N TYR A 42 7.01 -4.49 -12.07
CA TYR A 42 7.36 -3.08 -11.84
C TYR A 42 8.05 -2.82 -10.50
N ARG A 43 8.65 -3.86 -9.90
CA ARG A 43 9.28 -3.84 -8.58
C ARG A 43 10.16 -2.61 -8.36
N ASP A 44 11.13 -2.39 -9.25
CA ASP A 44 12.09 -1.31 -9.12
C ASP A 44 11.43 0.07 -9.22
N GLU A 45 10.42 0.21 -10.08
CA GLU A 45 9.66 1.45 -10.21
C GLU A 45 8.81 1.72 -8.96
N PHE A 46 8.19 0.70 -8.37
CA PHE A 46 7.42 0.86 -7.13
C PHE A 46 8.32 1.22 -5.95
N LEU A 47 9.49 0.59 -5.83
CA LEU A 47 10.48 0.96 -4.83
C LEU A 47 10.98 2.40 -5.03
N ASP A 48 11.20 2.84 -6.27
CA ASP A 48 11.57 4.22 -6.57
C ASP A 48 10.47 5.21 -6.18
N LEU A 49 9.20 4.93 -6.49
CA LEU A 49 8.07 5.79 -6.07
C LEU A 49 8.03 6.00 -4.56
N MET A 50 8.29 4.94 -3.79
CA MET A 50 8.31 4.99 -2.33
C MET A 50 9.54 5.76 -1.83
N ARG A 51 10.75 5.34 -2.25
CA ARG A 51 12.03 5.89 -1.78
C ARG A 51 12.27 7.34 -2.19
N SER A 52 11.79 7.74 -3.36
CA SER A 52 11.85 9.14 -3.83
C SER A 52 10.89 10.06 -3.08
N GLY A 53 9.97 9.52 -2.28
CA GLY A 53 8.90 10.27 -1.64
C GLY A 53 7.76 10.65 -2.60
N THR A 54 7.72 10.08 -3.81
CA THR A 54 6.58 10.26 -4.72
C THR A 54 5.28 9.68 -4.12
N VAL A 55 5.40 8.65 -3.28
CA VAL A 55 4.30 8.02 -2.56
C VAL A 55 4.56 8.06 -1.06
N ASP A 56 3.58 8.55 -0.30
CA ASP A 56 3.63 8.67 1.15
C ASP A 56 3.01 7.44 1.85
N ILE A 57 1.88 6.95 1.33
CA ILE A 57 1.07 5.90 1.95
C ILE A 57 0.91 4.71 1.00
N VAL A 58 1.38 3.53 1.42
CA VAL A 58 1.29 2.30 0.63
C VAL A 58 0.28 1.33 1.24
N PHE A 59 -0.63 0.83 0.41
CA PHE A 59 -1.49 -0.31 0.72
C PHE A 59 -0.96 -1.56 0.02
N ALA A 60 -0.97 -2.67 0.75
CA ALA A 60 -0.58 -3.96 0.20
C ALA A 60 -1.24 -5.10 0.98
N ASN A 61 -1.22 -6.30 0.41
CA ASN A 61 -1.41 -7.54 1.15
C ASN A 61 -0.07 -8.24 1.42
N SER A 62 -0.13 -9.32 2.21
CA SER A 62 1.05 -10.11 2.58
C SER A 62 1.80 -10.71 1.38
N HIS A 63 1.12 -11.06 0.29
CA HIS A 63 1.76 -11.64 -0.90
C HIS A 63 2.49 -10.57 -1.71
N GLU A 64 1.88 -9.39 -1.86
CA GLU A 64 2.46 -8.26 -2.59
C GLU A 64 3.75 -7.75 -1.93
N ILE A 65 3.77 -7.56 -0.60
CA ILE A 65 5.01 -7.08 0.06
C ILE A 65 6.13 -8.12 0.00
N LYS A 66 5.78 -9.42 0.07
CA LYS A 66 6.76 -10.50 -0.09
C LYS A 66 7.31 -10.54 -1.52
N SER A 67 6.45 -10.29 -2.52
CA SER A 67 6.87 -10.14 -3.93
C SER A 67 7.77 -8.92 -4.11
N LEU A 68 7.44 -7.79 -3.50
CA LEU A 68 8.20 -6.53 -3.60
C LEU A 68 9.63 -6.70 -3.10
N TYR A 69 9.81 -7.37 -1.96
CA TYR A 69 11.11 -7.58 -1.33
C TYR A 69 11.76 -8.93 -1.63
N GLN A 70 11.14 -9.75 -2.48
CA GLN A 70 11.63 -11.07 -2.88
C GLN A 70 12.02 -11.95 -1.68
N THR A 71 11.18 -11.94 -0.64
CA THR A 71 11.37 -12.75 0.58
C THR A 71 10.14 -13.61 0.86
N SER A 72 10.35 -14.76 1.49
CA SER A 72 9.27 -15.60 2.02
C SER A 72 8.79 -15.15 3.40
N SER A 73 9.56 -14.31 4.10
CA SER A 73 9.29 -13.84 5.45
C SER A 73 8.46 -12.54 5.44
N PHE A 74 7.29 -12.60 6.08
CA PHE A 74 6.45 -11.41 6.26
C PHE A 74 7.15 -10.36 7.12
N ASP A 75 7.84 -10.78 8.18
CA ASP A 75 8.49 -9.86 9.11
C ASP A 75 9.68 -9.15 8.47
N GLU A 76 10.44 -9.85 7.61
CA GLU A 76 11.50 -9.22 6.81
C GLU A 76 10.92 -8.20 5.83
N ALA A 77 9.86 -8.57 5.09
CA ALA A 77 9.20 -7.65 4.17
C ALA A 77 8.65 -6.41 4.89
N LEU A 78 8.08 -6.58 6.09
CA LEU A 78 7.57 -5.49 6.92
C LEU A 78 8.71 -4.59 7.44
N ALA A 79 9.87 -5.17 7.78
CA ALA A 79 11.04 -4.42 8.20
C ALA A 79 11.66 -3.60 7.06
N GLN A 80 11.54 -4.06 5.81
CA GLN A 80 12.00 -3.31 4.64
C GLN A 80 11.01 -2.20 4.25
N ILE A 81 9.70 -2.50 4.16
CA ILE A 81 8.69 -1.52 3.70
C ILE A 81 8.61 -0.28 4.59
N ARG A 82 8.83 -0.46 5.89
CA ARG A 82 8.94 0.61 6.89
C ARG A 82 10.02 1.63 6.58
N LYS A 83 11.10 1.21 5.90
CA LYS A 83 12.23 2.10 5.54
C LYS A 83 12.00 2.82 4.22
N ASP A 84 11.21 2.22 3.34
CA ASP A 84 11.03 2.71 1.97
C ASP A 84 9.85 3.69 1.83
N CYS A 85 8.88 3.70 2.75
CA CYS A 85 7.74 4.63 2.71
C CYS A 85 7.37 5.19 4.09
N ARG A 86 6.63 6.31 4.12
CA ARG A 86 6.24 6.98 5.37
C ARG A 86 5.23 6.17 6.17
N ILE A 87 4.20 5.63 5.50
CA ILE A 87 3.18 4.77 6.10
C ILE A 87 2.92 3.59 5.17
N ALA A 88 2.89 2.38 5.71
CA ALA A 88 2.36 1.21 5.00
C ALA A 88 1.24 0.53 5.81
N ALA A 89 0.13 0.24 5.16
CA ALA A 89 -0.98 -0.53 5.72
C ALA A 89 -1.07 -1.88 4.99
N VAL A 90 -0.71 -2.95 5.68
CA VAL A 90 -0.55 -4.29 5.12
C VAL A 90 -1.64 -5.23 5.62
N THR A 91 -2.49 -5.68 4.72
CA THR A 91 -3.56 -6.64 4.99
C THR A 91 -3.06 -8.09 5.02
N ARG A 92 -3.68 -8.90 5.86
CA ARG A 92 -3.31 -10.30 6.13
C ARG A 92 -4.55 -11.21 6.15
N SER A 93 -5.54 -10.90 5.31
CA SER A 93 -6.81 -11.62 5.23
C SER A 93 -7.49 -11.73 6.61
N GLU A 94 -7.87 -12.94 7.04
CA GLU A 94 -8.50 -13.21 8.34
C GLU A 94 -7.63 -12.84 9.55
N LYS A 95 -6.33 -12.65 9.35
CA LYS A 95 -5.40 -12.21 10.41
C LYS A 95 -5.43 -10.69 10.64
N GLY A 96 -6.27 -9.97 9.90
CA GLY A 96 -6.44 -8.53 10.00
C GLY A 96 -5.38 -7.76 9.23
N SER A 97 -4.77 -6.75 9.85
CA SER A 97 -3.77 -5.91 9.19
C SER A 97 -2.69 -5.43 10.15
N VAL A 98 -1.56 -5.01 9.58
CA VAL A 98 -0.48 -4.33 10.30
C VAL A 98 -0.21 -3.00 9.61
N ILE A 99 -0.24 -1.91 10.38
CA ILE A 99 0.12 -0.57 9.93
C ILE A 99 1.48 -0.23 10.51
N VAL A 100 2.38 0.29 9.68
CA VAL A 100 3.73 0.69 10.07
C VAL A 100 4.02 2.14 9.68
N ARG A 101 4.64 2.87 10.59
CA ARG A 101 5.13 4.25 10.40
C ARG A 101 6.39 4.46 11.24
N GLY A 102 7.54 4.76 10.63
CA GLY A 102 8.78 5.02 11.40
C GLY A 102 9.23 3.81 12.21
N ASP A 103 9.07 3.80 13.54
CA ASP A 103 9.25 2.62 14.41
C ASP A 103 7.92 2.08 15.00
N GLU A 104 6.82 2.78 14.76
CA GLU A 104 5.49 2.44 15.26
C GLU A 104 4.87 1.28 14.48
N THR A 105 4.28 0.32 15.19
CA THR A 105 3.53 -0.81 14.61
C THR A 105 2.16 -0.90 15.25
N VAL A 106 1.11 -0.89 14.46
CA VAL A 106 -0.27 -1.10 14.92
C VAL A 106 -0.82 -2.38 14.31
N VAL A 107 -1.23 -3.32 15.15
CA VAL A 107 -1.82 -4.60 14.72
C VAL A 107 -3.34 -4.53 14.94
N ILE A 108 -4.10 -4.68 13.86
CA ILE A 108 -5.57 -4.64 13.87
C ILE A 108 -6.09 -6.04 13.58
N LYS A 109 -7.02 -6.52 14.42
CA LYS A 109 -7.69 -7.81 14.21
C LYS A 109 -8.79 -7.67 13.17
N ALA A 110 -8.97 -8.69 12.33
CA ALA A 110 -10.12 -8.75 11.44
C ALA A 110 -11.42 -8.92 12.25
N THR A 111 -12.50 -8.33 11.75
CA THR A 111 -13.84 -8.58 12.28
C THR A 111 -14.26 -10.01 11.94
N ALA A 112 -14.85 -10.71 12.91
CA ALA A 112 -15.39 -12.05 12.67
C ALA A 112 -16.58 -11.96 11.70
N ILE A 113 -16.55 -12.78 10.66
CA ILE A 113 -17.64 -12.92 9.69
C ILE A 113 -18.35 -14.25 9.89
N LYS A 114 -19.66 -14.29 9.62
CA LYS A 114 -20.44 -15.52 9.67
C LYS A 114 -20.11 -16.46 8.50
N GLU A 115 -19.89 -15.88 7.33
CA GLU A 115 -19.69 -16.59 6.08
C GLU A 115 -18.82 -15.75 5.13
N LEU A 116 -17.89 -16.39 4.44
CA LEU A 116 -17.09 -15.77 3.38
C LEU A 116 -17.76 -16.04 2.04
N VAL A 117 -18.44 -15.03 1.49
CA VAL A 117 -19.16 -15.15 0.21
C VAL A 117 -18.24 -14.85 -0.97
N ASP A 118 -17.58 -13.69 -0.93
CA ASP A 118 -16.67 -13.22 -1.98
C ASP A 118 -15.63 -12.28 -1.34
N THR A 119 -14.40 -12.35 -1.82
CA THR A 119 -13.28 -11.50 -1.36
C THR A 119 -13.07 -10.27 -2.25
N THR A 120 -13.76 -10.19 -3.39
CA THR A 120 -13.67 -9.08 -4.34
C THR A 120 -13.96 -7.76 -3.63
N GLY A 121 -13.04 -6.79 -3.75
CA GLY A 121 -13.16 -5.47 -3.14
C GLY A 121 -12.74 -5.39 -1.66
N ALA A 122 -12.29 -6.48 -1.03
CA ALA A 122 -11.88 -6.45 0.39
C ALA A 122 -10.70 -5.49 0.64
N GLY A 123 -9.68 -5.51 -0.23
CA GLY A 123 -8.55 -4.58 -0.15
C GLY A 123 -8.95 -3.13 -0.42
N ASP A 124 -9.86 -2.93 -1.38
CA ASP A 124 -10.34 -1.60 -1.77
C ASP A 124 -11.13 -0.94 -0.64
N LEU A 125 -12.05 -1.69 -0.01
CA LEU A 125 -12.82 -1.20 1.13
C LEU A 125 -11.95 -1.02 2.38
N TYR A 126 -10.92 -1.83 2.57
CA TYR A 126 -9.93 -1.60 3.62
C TYR A 126 -9.23 -0.25 3.41
N ALA A 127 -8.72 0.01 2.21
CA ALA A 127 -8.07 1.29 1.89
C ALA A 127 -9.03 2.47 2.02
N ALA A 128 -10.30 2.31 1.60
CA ALA A 128 -11.33 3.33 1.76
C ALA A 128 -11.59 3.66 3.24
N GLY A 129 -11.74 2.64 4.09
CA GLY A 129 -11.93 2.82 5.53
C GLY A 129 -10.72 3.48 6.20
N PHE A 130 -9.51 3.03 5.87
CA PHE A 130 -8.27 3.61 6.35
C PHE A 130 -8.16 5.09 5.96
N LEU A 131 -8.30 5.42 4.67
CA LEU A 131 -8.14 6.79 4.17
C LEU A 131 -9.23 7.72 4.73
N HIS A 132 -10.45 7.22 4.92
CA HIS A 132 -11.50 7.98 5.59
C HIS A 132 -11.10 8.33 7.03
N GLY A 133 -10.60 7.37 7.81
CA GLY A 133 -10.12 7.64 9.17
C GLY A 133 -8.93 8.59 9.19
N TYR A 134 -7.95 8.34 8.32
CA TYR A 134 -6.71 9.11 8.21
C TYR A 134 -6.97 10.59 7.89
N THR A 135 -7.84 10.86 6.90
CA THR A 135 -8.18 12.24 6.50
C THR A 135 -9.04 12.99 7.52
N GLN A 136 -9.58 12.29 8.52
CA GLN A 136 -10.31 12.87 9.66
C GLN A 136 -9.43 13.01 10.91
N GLY A 137 -8.13 12.73 10.81
CA GLY A 137 -7.19 12.81 11.93
C GLY A 137 -7.45 11.77 13.02
N ARG A 138 -7.97 10.59 12.63
CA ARG A 138 -8.14 9.46 13.56
C ARG A 138 -6.85 8.66 13.67
N ASP A 139 -6.64 8.10 14.86
CA ASP A 139 -5.53 7.20 15.20
C ASP A 139 -5.75 5.79 14.63
#